data_AF-A0A3M1V1Z9-F1
#
_entry.id   AF-A0A3M1V1Z9-F1
#
_cell.length_a   1.000
_cell.length_b   1.000
_cell.length_c   1.000
_cell.angle_alpha   90.00
_cell.angle_beta   90.00
_cell.angle_gamma   90.00
#
_symmetry.space_group_name_H-M   'P 1'
#
loop_
_entity.id
_entity.type
_entity.pdbx_description
1 polymer ?
#
loop_
_entity_poly.entity_id
_entity_poly.type
_entity_poly.pdbx_seq_one_letter_code
_entity_poly.pdbx_strand_id
1 'polypeptide(L)' 'MEVIVNGERREVPDRITVAELLRFLKVRTSAVAVERNRELVPRGQHDQT' A
#
# COMPACT_ATOMS: atom_id res chain seq x y z
N MET A 1 8.92 9.55 1.70
CA MET A 1 9.01 8.82 2.98
C MET A 1 9.51 7.39 2.78
N GLU A 2 10.05 6.73 3.81
CA GLU A 2 10.45 5.31 3.77
C GLU A 2 9.34 4.42 4.37
N VAL A 3 9.06 3.30 3.72
CA VAL A 3 8.16 2.24 4.21
C VAL A 3 8.80 0.86 4.06
N ILE A 4 8.32 -0.11 4.83
CA ILE A 4 8.68 -1.52 4.65
C ILE A 4 7.51 -2.23 3.99
N VAL A 5 7.73 -2.75 2.78
CA VAL A 5 6.73 -3.52 2.03
C VAL A 5 7.22 -4.95 1.94
N ASN A 6 6.49 -5.90 2.55
CA ASN A 6 6.85 -7.32 2.57
C ASN A 6 8.30 -7.60 3.03
N GLY A 7 8.79 -6.80 3.99
CA GLY A 7 10.15 -6.92 4.53
C GLY A 7 11.23 -6.11 3.80
N GLU A 8 10.90 -5.51 2.66
CA GLU A 8 11.83 -4.70 1.87
C GLU A 8 11.62 -3.21 2.10
N ARG A 9 12.70 -2.48 2.40
CA ARG A 9 12.69 -1.01 2.50
C ARG A 9 12.49 -0.38 1.14
N ARG A 10 11.60 0.60 1.06
CA ARG A 10 11.29 1.35 -0.16
C ARG A 10 11.05 2.82 0.14
N GLU A 11 11.61 3.69 -0.69
CA GLU A 11 11.23 5.09 -0.74
C GLU A 11 10.01 5.28 -1.62
N VAL A 12 9.05 6.05 -1.12
CA VAL A 12 7.78 6.36 -1.78
C VAL A 12 7.46 7.85 -1.63
N PRO A 13 6.64 8.44 -2.52
CA PRO A 13 6.11 9.79 -2.35
C PRO A 13 5.50 10.00 -0.97
N ASP A 14 5.61 11.22 -0.44
CA ASP A 14 4.95 11.58 0.82
C ASP A 14 3.43 11.59 0.65
N ARG A 15 2.70 11.19 1.70
CA ARG A 15 1.23 11.09 1.73
C ARG A 15 0.63 10.17 0.67
N ILE A 16 1.38 9.15 0.22
CA ILE A 16 0.88 8.12 -0.69
C ILE A 16 -0.19 7.27 -0.01
N THR A 17 -1.30 7.03 -0.70
CA THR A 17 -2.34 6.08 -0.27
C THR A 17 -1.98 4.64 -0.65
N VAL A 18 -2.65 3.65 -0.06
CA VAL A 18 -2.49 2.23 -0.37
C VAL A 18 -2.78 1.97 -1.86
N ALA A 19 -3.83 2.59 -2.42
CA ALA A 19 -4.18 2.44 -3.82
C ALA A 19 -3.08 3.00 -4.74
N GLU A 20 -2.51 4.15 -4.40
CA GLU A 20 -1.38 4.74 -5.13
C GLU A 20 -0.11 3.91 -4.98
N LEU A 21 0.15 3.37 -3.78
CA LEU A 21 1.29 2.49 -3.53
C LEU A 21 1.20 1.22 -4.39
N LEU A 22 0.03 0.59 -4.45
CA LEU A 22 -0.19 -0.58 -5.31
C LEU A 22 0.07 -0.25 -6.79
N ARG A 23 -0.39 0.92 -7.27
CA ARG A 23 -0.09 1.38 -8.65
C ARG A 23 1.40 1.63 -8.86
N PHE A 24 2.07 2.27 -7.91
CA PHE A 24 3.51 2.54 -7.93
C PHE A 24 4.33 1.25 -8.02
N LEU A 25 3.91 0.22 -7.27
CA LEU A 25 4.51 -1.11 -7.29
C LEU A 25 4.05 -2.00 -8.47
N LYS A 26 3.19 -1.47 -9.35
CA LYS A 26 2.61 -2.20 -10.50
C LYS A 26 1.83 -3.46 -10.10
N VAL A 27 1.21 -3.43 -8.92
CA VAL A 27 0.34 -4.49 -8.40
C VAL A 27 -1.11 -4.20 -8.79
N ARG A 28 -1.82 -5.21 -9.29
CA ARG A 28 -3.25 -5.09 -9.62
C ARG A 28 -4.08 -5.04 -8.34
N THR A 29 -4.78 -3.92 -8.13
CA THR A 29 -5.61 -3.65 -6.94
C THR A 29 -6.81 -4.60 -6.78
N SER A 30 -7.25 -5.25 -7.86
CA SER A 30 -8.45 -6.08 -7.84
C SER A 30 -8.30 -7.45 -7.19
N ALA A 31 -7.06 -7.92 -6.98
CA ALA A 31 -6.76 -9.28 -6.56
C ALA A 31 -5.77 -9.34 -5.37
N VAL A 32 -5.74 -8.29 -4.55
CA VAL A 32 -4.79 -8.17 -3.44
C VAL A 32 -5.50 -7.82 -2.14
N ALA A 33 -5.07 -8.46 -1.06
CA ALA A 33 -5.34 -8.04 0.30
C ALA A 33 -4.12 -7.26 0.82
N VAL A 34 -4.35 -6.14 1.51
CA VAL A 34 -3.29 -5.31 2.06
C VAL A 34 -3.43 -5.26 3.56
N GLU A 35 -2.32 -5.46 4.26
CA GLU A 35 -2.20 -5.18 5.68
C GLU A 35 -1.25 -4.00 5.89
N ARG A 36 -1.60 -3.13 6.83
CA ARG A 36 -0.71 -2.10 7.34
C ARG A 36 -0.41 -2.43 8.80
N ASN A 37 0.85 -2.75 9.10
CA ASN A 37 1.28 -3.07 10.46
C ASN A 37 0.45 -4.21 11.12
N ARG A 38 0.15 -5.27 10.37
CA ARG A 38 -0.68 -6.43 10.79
C ARG A 38 -2.16 -6.12 10.99
N GLU A 39 -2.63 -4.97 10.50
CA GLU A 39 -4.04 -4.62 10.44
C GLU A 39 -4.53 -4.68 8.99
N LEU A 40 -5.59 -5.44 8.74
CA LEU A 40 -6.17 -5.55 7.40
C LEU A 40 -6.79 -4.22 6.98
N VAL A 41 -6.41 -3.72 5.80
CA VAL A 41 -6.99 -2.50 5.22
C VAL A 41 -8.13 -2.91 4.27
N PRO A 42 -9.40 -2.61 4.60
CA PRO A 42 -10.53 -2.91 3.71
C PRO A 42 -10.32 -2.27 2.34
N ARG A 43 -10.63 -3.00 1.27
CA ARG A 43 -10.41 -2.52 -0.11
C ARG A 43 -11.05 -1.15 -0.39
N GLY A 44 -12.23 -0.88 0.18
CA GLY A 44 -12.92 0.41 0.03
C GLY A 44 -12.21 1.60 0.70
N GLN A 45 -11.20 1.36 1.53
CA GLN A 45 -10.40 2.38 2.21
C GLN A 45 -9.03 2.61 1.58
N HIS A 46 -8.65 1.84 0.54
CA HIS A 46 -7.33 1.93 -0.08
C HIS A 46 -7.01 3.32 -0.66
N ASP A 47 -8.02 4.08 -1.09
CA ASP A 47 -7.83 5.45 -1.61
C ASP A 47 -7.75 6.52 -0.50
N GLN A 48 -7.89 6.15 0.78
CA GLN A 48 -7.92 7.06 1.93
C GLN A 48 -6.90 6.72 3.01
N THR A 49 -6.26 5.54 2.91
CA THR A 49 -5.30 4.99 3.87
C THR A 49 -3.92 5.04 3.26
#